data_AF-A0A1K1RX39-F1
#
_entry.id   AF-A0A1K1RX39-F1
#
_cell.length_a   1.000
_cell.length_b   1.000
_cell.length_c   1.000
_cell.angle_alpha   90.00
_cell.angle_beta   90.00
_cell.angle_gamma   90.00
#
_symmetry.space_group_name_H-M   'P 1'
#
loop_
_entity.id
_entity.type
_entity.pdbx_description
1 polymer ?
#
loop_
_entity_poly.entity_id
_entity_poly.type
_entity_poly.pdbx_seq_one_letter_code
_entity_poly.pdbx_strand_id
1 'polypeptide(L)'
;MSFNFYKWLQEQDDIIKKGVLFICDSLFVDCNFKGYYIEDNNLIGNVLAPQYETLKQYKELNPYTNTEHIRYFFELTKAGIKHVATVLSYERSKDTMQVCLEEQYEYITIENGVVEMTNFEPLTVLIKEKFKL
;
A
#
# COMPACT_ATOMS: atom_id res chain seq x y z
N MET A 1 -3.02 19.40 11.44
CA MET A 1 -2.35 18.68 10.35
C MET A 1 -1.35 19.60 9.68
N SER A 2 -0.10 19.18 9.47
CA SER A 2 0.86 20.05 8.76
C SER A 2 0.41 20.16 7.30
N PHE A 3 0.47 21.37 6.70
CA PHE A 3 0.20 21.57 5.26
C PHE A 3 1.10 20.67 4.37
N ASN A 4 2.21 20.19 4.94
CA ASN A 4 3.21 19.37 4.25
C ASN A 4 2.75 17.92 4.07
N PHE A 5 2.02 17.33 5.02
CA PHE A 5 1.59 15.93 4.93
C PHE A 5 0.64 15.70 3.76
N TYR A 6 -0.36 16.57 3.57
CA TYR A 6 -1.34 16.37 2.49
C TYR A 6 -0.75 16.54 1.09
N LYS A 7 0.16 17.51 0.93
CA LYS A 7 0.85 17.70 -0.34
C LYS A 7 1.72 16.50 -0.66
N TRP A 8 2.48 16.03 0.34
CA TRP A 8 3.25 14.79 0.23
C TRP A 8 2.36 13.59 -0.11
N LEU A 9 1.21 13.45 0.55
CA LEU A 9 0.28 12.35 0.33
C LEU A 9 -0.23 12.29 -1.11
N GLN A 10 -0.57 13.45 -1.69
CA GLN A 10 -0.98 13.55 -3.08
C GLN A 10 0.14 13.17 -4.05
N GLU A 11 1.37 13.59 -3.76
CA GLU A 11 2.54 13.24 -4.58
C GLU A 11 2.81 11.73 -4.53
N GLN A 12 2.71 11.10 -3.35
CA GLN A 12 2.94 9.66 -3.18
C GLN A 12 1.84 8.79 -3.78
N ASP A 13 0.57 9.21 -3.67
CA ASP A 13 -0.58 8.45 -4.17
C ASP A 13 -0.45 8.11 -5.66
N ASP A 14 -0.09 9.11 -6.43
CA ASP A 14 0.09 8.99 -7.87
C ASP A 14 1.30 8.10 -8.21
N ILE A 15 2.42 8.28 -7.51
CA ILE A 15 3.66 7.53 -7.74
C ILE A 15 3.42 6.04 -7.46
N ILE A 16 2.82 5.72 -6.31
CA ILE A 16 2.63 4.34 -5.85
C ILE A 16 1.63 3.62 -6.76
N LYS A 17 0.46 4.20 -7.02
CA LYS A 17 -0.55 3.55 -7.87
C LYS A 17 -0.04 3.34 -9.29
N LYS A 18 0.56 4.37 -9.91
CA LYS A 18 1.07 4.24 -11.29
C LYS A 18 2.22 3.24 -11.36
N GLY A 19 3.11 3.23 -10.37
CA GLY A 19 4.21 2.27 -10.29
C GLY A 19 3.73 0.83 -10.15
N VAL A 20 2.80 0.57 -9.22
CA VAL A 20 2.25 -0.77 -9.00
C VAL A 20 1.49 -1.26 -10.25
N LEU A 21 0.63 -0.42 -10.84
CA LEU A 21 -0.07 -0.74 -12.08
C LEU A 21 0.90 -1.08 -13.21
N PHE A 22 1.93 -0.25 -13.42
CA PHE A 22 2.93 -0.47 -14.46
C PHE A 22 3.65 -1.83 -14.32
N ILE A 23 4.03 -2.21 -13.10
CA ILE A 23 4.64 -3.52 -12.85
C ILE A 23 3.67 -4.65 -13.18
N CYS A 24 2.43 -4.54 -12.69
CA CYS A 24 1.42 -5.57 -12.89
C CYS A 24 1.11 -5.78 -14.37
N ASP A 25 0.96 -4.69 -15.13
CA ASP A 25 0.80 -4.71 -16.58
C ASP A 25 1.98 -5.42 -17.27
N SER A 26 3.22 -5.10 -16.85
CA SER A 26 4.43 -5.71 -17.42
C SER A 26 4.55 -7.21 -17.13
N LEU A 27 3.88 -7.70 -16.08
CA LEU A 27 3.87 -9.10 -15.66
C LEU A 27 2.59 -9.85 -16.05
N PHE A 28 1.67 -9.19 -16.78
CA PHE A 28 0.34 -9.72 -17.09
C PHE A 28 -0.40 -10.21 -15.83
N VAL A 29 -0.38 -9.39 -14.78
CA VAL A 29 -1.10 -9.59 -13.52
C VAL A 29 -2.16 -8.49 -13.46
N ASP A 30 -3.42 -8.85 -13.25
CA ASP A 30 -4.48 -7.87 -13.03
C ASP A 30 -4.27 -7.19 -11.68
N CYS A 31 -4.36 -5.87 -11.63
CA CYS A 31 -4.17 -5.09 -10.41
C CYS A 31 -5.40 -4.24 -10.13
N ASN A 32 -5.97 -4.39 -8.94
CA ASN A 32 -7.13 -3.63 -8.49
C ASN A 32 -6.83 -2.95 -7.16
N PHE A 33 -6.81 -1.62 -7.17
CA PHE A 33 -6.63 -0.83 -5.96
C PHE A 33 -7.87 -0.96 -5.04
N LYS A 34 -7.65 -1.32 -3.78
CA LYS A 34 -8.72 -1.59 -2.80
C LYS A 34 -8.94 -0.47 -1.79
N GLY A 35 -7.99 0.44 -1.65
CA GLY A 35 -8.09 1.54 -0.70
C GLY A 35 -6.82 1.73 0.13
N TYR A 36 -6.98 2.52 1.18
CA TYR A 36 -5.92 2.91 2.09
C TYR A 36 -6.27 2.53 3.51
N TYR A 37 -5.22 2.29 4.28
CA TYR A 37 -5.24 2.44 5.72
C TYR A 37 -4.35 3.62 6.09
N ILE A 38 -4.87 4.52 6.90
CA ILE A 38 -4.16 5.71 7.34
C ILE A 38 -4.31 5.75 8.86
N GLU A 39 -3.25 5.40 9.57
CA GLU A 39 -3.26 5.27 11.02
C GLU A 39 -3.28 6.68 11.66
N ASP A 40 -4.08 6.83 12.70
CA ASP A 40 -3.78 7.83 13.73
C ASP A 40 -2.68 7.21 14.58
N ASN A 41 -1.52 7.87 14.72
CA ASN A 41 -0.41 7.38 15.52
C ASN A 41 -0.79 7.10 17.00
N ASN A 42 -1.97 7.52 17.44
CA ASN A 42 -2.54 7.22 18.76
C ASN A 42 -3.35 5.90 18.83
N LEU A 43 -3.61 5.22 17.72
CA LEU A 43 -4.42 4.01 17.63
C LEU A 43 -3.58 2.84 17.11
N ILE A 44 -2.99 2.07 18.02
CA ILE A 44 -2.25 0.84 17.70
C ILE A 44 -3.24 -0.31 17.50
N GLY A 45 -3.26 -0.92 16.31
CA GLY A 45 -4.07 -2.11 16.05
C GLY A 45 -3.54 -2.95 14.88
N ASN A 46 -3.91 -4.23 14.85
CA ASN A 46 -3.62 -5.10 13.70
C ASN A 46 -4.43 -4.63 12.50
N VAL A 47 -3.73 -4.10 11.50
CA VAL A 47 -4.33 -3.58 10.28
C VAL A 47 -4.53 -4.73 9.30
N LEU A 48 -5.79 -5.15 9.15
CA LEU A 48 -6.15 -6.26 8.25
C LEU A 48 -6.84 -5.78 6.96
N ALA A 49 -7.06 -4.46 6.81
CA ALA A 49 -8.00 -3.96 5.81
C ALA A 49 -7.83 -2.48 5.40
N PRO A 50 -8.02 -2.10 4.11
CA PRO A 50 -8.40 -0.74 3.75
C PRO A 50 -9.60 -0.25 4.56
N GLN A 51 -9.46 0.95 5.13
CA GLN A 51 -10.52 1.68 5.84
C GLN A 51 -11.13 2.79 4.99
N TYR A 52 -10.38 3.28 4.00
CA TYR A 52 -10.78 4.39 3.14
C TYR A 52 -10.59 4.00 1.68
N GLU A 53 -11.59 4.22 0.83
CA GLU A 53 -11.49 3.96 -0.61
C GLU A 53 -10.78 5.12 -1.34
N THR A 54 -10.89 6.34 -0.78
CA THR A 54 -10.33 7.56 -1.37
C THR A 54 -9.60 8.40 -0.32
N LEU A 55 -8.59 9.16 -0.74
CA LEU A 55 -7.95 10.16 0.13
C LEU A 55 -8.93 11.25 0.60
N LYS A 56 -9.97 11.53 -0.22
CA LYS A 56 -11.03 12.47 0.13
C LYS A 56 -11.84 11.97 1.34
N GLN A 57 -12.23 10.70 1.33
CA GLN A 57 -12.97 10.08 2.43
C GLN A 57 -12.19 10.16 3.74
N TYR A 58 -10.89 9.89 3.72
CA TYR A 58 -10.03 10.07 4.89
C TYR A 58 -10.05 11.52 5.41
N LYS A 59 -9.87 12.51 4.52
CA LYS A 59 -9.86 13.94 4.89
C LYS A 59 -11.15 14.38 5.59
N GLU A 60 -12.28 13.88 5.12
CA GLU A 60 -13.60 14.20 5.66
C GLU A 60 -13.80 13.58 7.05
N LEU A 61 -13.27 12.37 7.27
CA LEU A 61 -13.45 11.63 8.53
C LEU A 61 -12.40 11.94 9.59
N ASN A 62 -11.19 12.38 9.20
CA ASN A 62 -10.06 12.60 10.11
C ASN A 62 -9.33 13.93 9.84
N PRO A 63 -9.97 15.08 10.10
CA PRO A 63 -9.39 16.40 9.81
C PRO A 63 -8.19 16.79 10.71
N TYR A 64 -7.94 16.08 11.83
CA TYR A 64 -6.97 16.50 12.85
C TYR A 64 -5.98 15.42 13.31
N THR A 65 -5.91 14.26 12.65
CA THR A 65 -5.02 13.17 13.07
C THR A 65 -3.54 13.50 12.81
N ASN A 66 -2.69 13.13 13.77
CA ASN A 66 -1.25 13.12 13.57
C ASN A 66 -0.89 11.81 12.85
N THR A 67 -0.95 11.87 11.53
CA THR A 67 -0.65 10.73 10.66
C THR A 67 0.74 10.92 10.09
N GLU A 68 1.60 9.91 10.24
CA GLU A 68 2.96 9.93 9.68
C GLU A 68 3.17 8.89 8.58
N HIS A 69 2.18 8.04 8.32
CA HIS A 69 2.26 7.00 7.30
C HIS A 69 0.92 6.67 6.67
N ILE A 70 1.00 6.08 5.48
CA ILE A 70 -0.14 5.58 4.71
C ILE A 70 0.19 4.20 4.16
N ARG A 71 -0.78 3.30 4.20
CA ARG A 71 -0.71 1.98 3.59
C ARG A 71 -1.72 1.90 2.44
N TYR A 72 -1.26 1.46 1.28
CA TYR A 72 -2.04 1.23 0.08
C TYR A 72 -2.28 -0.27 -0.08
N PHE A 73 -3.48 -0.67 -0.51
CA PHE A 73 -3.84 -2.06 -0.72
C PHE A 73 -4.19 -2.30 -2.18
N PHE A 74 -3.62 -3.36 -2.74
CA PHE A 74 -3.86 -3.80 -4.11
C PHE A 74 -4.19 -5.29 -4.11
N GLU A 75 -5.30 -5.65 -4.74
CA GLU A 75 -5.58 -7.04 -5.10
C GLU A 75 -4.89 -7.34 -6.44
N LEU A 76 -4.04 -8.34 -6.45
CA LEU A 76 -3.35 -8.85 -7.62
C LEU A 76 -3.98 -10.17 -8.03
N THR A 77 -4.34 -10.32 -9.30
CA THR A 77 -4.96 -11.55 -9.83
C THR A 77 -4.24 -12.05 -11.07
N LYS A 78 -3.92 -13.34 -11.12
CA LYS A 78 -3.41 -13.99 -12.33
C LYS A 78 -3.91 -15.43 -12.39
N ALA A 79 -4.48 -15.83 -13.51
CA ALA A 79 -5.00 -17.19 -13.74
C ALA A 79 -5.93 -17.69 -12.60
N GLY A 80 -6.72 -16.78 -12.01
CA GLY A 80 -7.65 -17.10 -10.91
C GLY A 80 -7.02 -17.13 -9.51
N ILE A 81 -5.69 -17.03 -9.38
CA ILE A 81 -4.99 -16.90 -8.11
C ILE A 81 -5.00 -15.43 -7.69
N LYS A 82 -5.28 -15.18 -6.41
CA LYS A 82 -5.35 -13.83 -5.84
C LYS A 82 -4.33 -13.65 -4.72
N HIS A 83 -3.68 -12.49 -4.71
CA HIS A 83 -2.82 -12.03 -3.62
C HIS A 83 -3.15 -10.57 -3.28
N VAL A 84 -2.80 -10.15 -2.07
CA VAL A 84 -2.89 -8.74 -1.66
C VAL A 84 -1.47 -8.19 -1.53
N ALA A 85 -1.19 -7.13 -2.27
CA ALA A 85 0.02 -6.35 -2.09
C ALA A 85 -0.29 -5.13 -1.22
N THR A 86 0.58 -4.86 -0.25
CA THR A 86 0.52 -3.61 0.49
C THR A 86 1.81 -2.82 0.34
N VAL A 87 1.63 -1.51 0.18
CA VAL A 87 2.72 -0.55 0.12
C VAL A 87 2.53 0.42 1.27
N LEU A 88 3.51 0.53 2.14
CA LEU A 88 3.55 1.44 3.27
C LEU A 88 4.56 2.55 2.99
N SER A 89 4.13 3.80 3.12
CA SER A 89 4.96 4.98 2.90
C SER A 89 4.88 5.91 4.11
N TYR A 90 6.01 6.47 4.52
CA TYR A 90 6.13 7.34 5.68
C TYR A 90 6.48 8.78 5.25
N GLU A 91 5.86 9.79 5.86
CA GLU A 91 6.13 11.21 5.53
C GLU A 91 7.60 11.57 5.77
N ARG A 92 8.17 11.03 6.86
CA ARG A 92 9.57 11.21 7.25
C ARG A 92 10.57 10.54 6.31
N SER A 93 10.12 9.61 5.48
CA SER A 93 10.96 8.76 4.63
C SER A 93 10.49 8.81 3.18
N LYS A 94 10.58 10.00 2.57
CA LYS A 94 9.98 10.27 1.25
C LYS A 94 10.53 9.43 0.10
N ASP A 95 11.76 8.93 0.25
CA ASP A 95 12.48 8.16 -0.77
C ASP A 95 12.46 6.64 -0.49
N THR A 96 11.87 6.20 0.62
CA THR A 96 11.76 4.78 0.98
C THR A 96 10.33 4.38 1.28
N MET A 97 9.94 3.27 0.69
CA MET A 97 8.65 2.62 0.93
C MET A 97 8.90 1.21 1.43
N GLN A 98 7.91 0.64 2.12
CA GLN A 98 7.90 -0.74 2.53
C GLN A 98 6.85 -1.48 1.73
N VAL A 99 7.18 -2.65 1.22
CA VAL A 99 6.25 -3.47 0.45
C VAL A 99 6.14 -4.85 1.07
N CYS A 100 4.92 -5.37 1.05
CA CYS A 100 4.61 -6.73 1.47
C CYS A 100 3.64 -7.35 0.46
N LEU A 101 3.80 -8.64 0.18
CA LEU A 101 2.80 -9.43 -0.52
C LEU A 101 2.29 -10.49 0.45
N GLU A 102 0.96 -10.54 0.62
CA GLU A 102 0.20 -11.40 1.56
C GLU A 102 -0.12 -10.79 2.96
N GLU A 103 -0.44 -9.50 3.04
CA GLU A 103 -1.27 -9.03 4.18
C GLU A 103 -2.72 -9.46 3.93
N GLN A 104 -3.28 -10.33 4.78
CA GLN A 104 -4.62 -10.86 4.60
C GLN A 104 -5.71 -9.81 4.79
N TYR A 105 -6.80 -9.94 4.01
CA TYR A 105 -8.12 -9.45 4.37
C TYR A 105 -8.92 -10.63 4.97
N GLU A 106 -9.40 -10.43 6.21
CA GLU A 106 -10.35 -11.24 6.98
C GLU A 106 -9.86 -12.25 8.07
N TYR A 107 -8.98 -13.29 7.92
CA TYR A 107 -8.86 -14.30 9.02
C TYR A 107 -7.54 -15.04 9.41
N ILE A 108 -6.31 -14.72 8.99
CA ILE A 108 -5.04 -15.36 9.47
C ILE A 108 -3.83 -14.40 9.34
N THR A 109 -2.91 -14.43 10.32
CA THR A 109 -1.61 -13.72 10.33
C THR A 109 -0.56 -14.41 9.46
N ILE A 110 0.28 -13.65 8.73
CA ILE A 110 1.47 -14.20 8.06
C ILE A 110 2.75 -13.53 8.58
N GLU A 111 3.65 -14.35 9.12
CA GLU A 111 5.08 -14.07 9.21
C GLU A 111 5.69 -14.23 7.81
N ASN A 112 6.04 -13.13 7.12
CA ASN A 112 7.20 -13.01 6.22
C ASN A 112 7.23 -11.67 5.45
N GLY A 113 8.40 -11.02 5.48
CA GLY A 113 8.95 -10.32 4.32
C GLY A 113 8.45 -8.90 4.03
N VAL A 114 8.43 -8.00 5.01
CA VAL A 114 8.45 -6.56 4.70
C VAL A 114 9.78 -6.25 4.03
N VAL A 115 9.74 -5.77 2.78
CA VAL A 115 10.92 -5.38 2.02
C VAL A 115 10.94 -3.86 1.89
N GLU A 116 12.05 -3.23 2.27
CA GLU A 116 12.27 -1.82 1.97
C GLU A 116 12.61 -1.62 0.50
N MET A 117 12.03 -0.60 -0.11
CA MET A 117 12.19 -0.30 -1.52
C MET A 117 12.42 1.20 -1.72
N THR A 118 13.48 1.54 -2.45
CA THR A 118 13.77 2.89 -2.97
C THR A 118 13.33 3.03 -4.43
N ASN A 119 13.00 1.91 -5.07
CA ASN A 119 12.46 1.79 -6.42
C ASN A 119 11.46 0.62 -6.46
N PHE A 120 10.86 0.35 -7.61
CA PHE A 120 9.83 -0.69 -7.74
C PHE A 120 10.37 -2.10 -8.05
N GLU A 121 11.69 -2.29 -8.07
CA GLU A 121 12.31 -3.58 -8.36
C GLU A 121 12.00 -4.65 -7.29
N PRO A 122 12.07 -4.36 -5.97
CA PRO A 122 11.69 -5.33 -4.94
C PRO A 122 10.25 -5.84 -5.08
N LEU A 123 9.29 -4.95 -5.40
CA LEU A 123 7.90 -5.35 -5.65
C LEU A 123 7.80 -6.26 -6.88
N THR A 124 8.57 -5.98 -7.93
CA THR A 124 8.61 -6.82 -9.13
C THR A 124 9.09 -8.23 -8.80
N VAL A 125 10.14 -8.37 -7.99
CA VAL A 125 10.67 -9.66 -7.54
C VAL A 125 9.61 -10.42 -6.73
N LEU A 126 8.97 -9.75 -5.76
CA LEU A 126 7.93 -10.36 -4.93
C LEU A 126 6.74 -10.87 -5.74
N ILE A 127 6.25 -10.09 -6.72
CA ILE A 127 5.15 -10.53 -7.61
C ILE A 127 5.57 -11.75 -8.41
N LYS A 128 6.79 -11.76 -8.98
CA LYS A 128 7.29 -12.91 -9.76
C LYS A 128 7.39 -14.17 -8.92
N GLU A 129 7.98 -14.07 -7.72
CA GLU A 129 8.12 -15.20 -6.81
C GLU A 129 6.75 -15.80 -6.43
N LYS A 130 5.78 -14.93 -6.13
CA LYS A 130 4.47 -15.36 -5.64
C LYS A 130 3.58 -15.95 -6.72
N PHE A 131 3.60 -15.38 -7.92
CA PHE A 131 2.87 -15.93 -9.08
C PHE A 131 3.67 -16.96 -9.88
N LYS A 132 4.90 -17.29 -9.47
CA LYS A 132 5.82 -18.24 -10.14
C LYS A 132 6.05 -17.88 -11.62
N LEU A 133 6.43 -16.61 -11.86
CA LEU A 133 6.67 -16.02 -13.18
C LEU A 133 8.14 -16.07 -13.61
#